data_AF-A0A9E3M934-F1
#
_entry.id   AF-A0A9E3M934-F1
#
_cell.length_a   1.000
_cell.length_b   1.000
_cell.length_c   1.000
_cell.angle_alpha   90.00
_cell.angle_beta   90.00
_cell.angle_gamma   90.00
#
_symmetry.space_group_name_H-M   'P 1'
#
loop_
_entity.id
_entity.type
_entity.pdbx_description
1 polymer ?
#
loop_
_entity_poly.entity_id
_entity_poly.type
_entity_poly.pdbx_seq_one_letter_code
_entity_poly.pdbx_strand_id
1 'polypeptide(L)'
;MAKNERSAYQKDVISRYYDNLDTIMLGKLGELVTDLYLADTHAKQERLWQRAQKAMEKLKIPPAIIDHIMQKRNVEILAKNLNDWLTNKKKK
;
A
#
# COMPACT_ATOMS: atom_id res chain seq x y z
N MET A 1 -0.16 -15.13 -32.94
CA MET A 1 -0.12 -15.02 -31.46
C MET A 1 0.74 -13.81 -31.09
N ALA A 2 0.18 -12.72 -30.53
CA ALA A 2 0.97 -11.53 -30.13
C ALA A 2 0.21 -10.62 -29.12
N LYS A 3 -0.45 -11.19 -28.10
CA LYS A 3 -1.14 -10.40 -27.06
C LYS A 3 -0.69 -10.68 -25.62
N ASN A 4 0.12 -11.70 -25.38
CA ASN A 4 0.44 -12.14 -24.00
C ASN A 4 1.82 -11.71 -23.49
N GLU A 5 2.73 -11.27 -24.36
CA GLU A 5 4.12 -10.99 -23.97
C GLU A 5 4.27 -9.66 -23.20
N ARG A 6 3.45 -8.65 -23.52
CA ARG A 6 3.47 -7.35 -22.83
C ARG A 6 2.97 -7.45 -21.38
N SER A 7 2.05 -8.38 -21.09
CA SER A 7 1.48 -8.55 -19.76
C SER A 7 2.45 -9.20 -18.78
N ALA A 8 3.26 -10.17 -19.23
CA ALA A 8 4.21 -10.87 -18.37
C ALA A 8 5.37 -9.95 -17.93
N TYR A 9 5.96 -9.20 -18.87
CA TYR A 9 7.02 -8.25 -18.57
C TYR A 9 6.55 -7.14 -17.63
N GLN A 10 5.37 -6.56 -17.88
CA GLN A 10 4.79 -5.54 -17.00
C GLN A 10 4.52 -6.08 -15.58
N LYS A 11 3.99 -7.30 -15.46
CA LYS A 11 3.77 -7.95 -14.16
C LYS A 11 5.07 -8.16 -13.39
N ASP A 12 6.14 -8.58 -14.07
CA ASP A 12 7.46 -8.77 -13.46
C ASP A 12 8.05 -7.44 -12.96
N VAL A 13 7.98 -6.37 -13.76
CA VAL A 13 8.42 -5.03 -13.34
C VAL A 13 7.63 -4.53 -12.13
N ILE A 14 6.31 -4.70 -12.13
CA ILE A 14 5.45 -4.33 -10.99
C ILE A 14 5.80 -5.16 -9.76
N SER A 15 6.05 -6.46 -9.93
CA SER A 15 6.42 -7.34 -8.82
C SER A 15 7.73 -6.89 -8.18
N ARG A 16 8.78 -6.74 -8.99
CA ARG A 16 10.11 -6.31 -8.55
C ARG A 16 10.07 -4.96 -7.85
N TYR A 17 9.18 -4.06 -8.28
CA TYR A 17 8.99 -2.79 -7.63
C TYR A 17 8.54 -2.98 -6.16
N TYR A 18 7.53 -3.82 -5.91
CA TYR A 18 7.04 -4.08 -4.56
C TYR A 18 7.99 -4.94 -3.70
N ASP A 19 8.82 -5.78 -4.35
CA ASP A 19 9.82 -6.61 -3.65
C ASP A 19 10.88 -5.76 -2.94
N ASN A 20 11.15 -4.56 -3.46
CA ASN A 20 12.16 -3.63 -2.93
C ASN A 20 11.61 -2.63 -1.90
N LEU A 21 10.36 -2.80 -1.45
CA LEU A 21 9.82 -1.94 -0.40
C LEU A 21 10.51 -2.19 0.94
N ASP A 22 10.76 -1.09 1.66
CA ASP A 22 11.33 -1.12 3.00
C ASP A 22 10.36 -1.80 3.98
N THR A 23 10.75 -2.95 4.52
CA THR A 23 9.86 -3.76 5.37
C THR A 23 9.61 -3.14 6.74
N ILE A 24 10.53 -2.30 7.24
CA ILE A 24 10.30 -1.57 8.49
C ILE A 24 9.18 -0.55 8.27
N MET A 25 9.20 0.15 7.15
CA MET A 25 8.16 1.12 6.79
C MET A 25 6.82 0.43 6.46
N LEU A 26 6.82 -0.76 5.85
CA LEU A 26 5.60 -1.56 5.68
C LEU A 26 5.02 -1.99 7.04
N GLY A 27 5.86 -2.37 8.00
CA GLY A 27 5.44 -2.67 9.37
C GLY A 27 4.76 -1.47 10.04
N LYS A 28 5.38 -0.29 9.97
CA LYS A 28 4.80 0.98 10.47
C LYS A 28 3.49 1.34 9.79
N LEU A 29 3.35 1.05 8.49
CA LEU A 29 2.08 1.24 7.79
C LEU A 29 1.00 0.26 8.30
N GLY A 30 1.36 -0.96 8.68
CA GLY A 30 0.47 -1.92 9.33
C GLY A 30 -0.01 -1.47 10.70
N GLU A 31 0.86 -0.84 11.50
CA GLU A 31 0.47 -0.20 12.76
C GLU A 31 -0.58 0.90 12.51
N LEU A 32 -0.35 1.77 11.51
CA LEU A 32 -1.31 2.82 11.13
C LEU A 32 -2.66 2.25 10.67
N VAL A 33 -2.67 1.12 9.94
CA VAL A 33 -3.90 0.42 9.56
C VAL A 33 -4.67 -0.07 10.79
N THR A 34 -3.96 -0.64 11.77
CA THR A 34 -4.57 -1.11 13.03
C THR A 34 -5.15 0.06 13.81
N ASP A 35 -4.39 1.14 13.94
CA ASP A 35 -4.84 2.36 14.61
C ASP A 35 -6.07 2.98 13.93
N LEU A 36 -6.15 2.90 12.60
CA LEU A 36 -7.31 3.36 11.82
C LEU A 36 -8.57 2.53 12.11
N TYR A 37 -8.44 1.19 12.23
CA TYR A 37 -9.56 0.34 12.63
C TYR A 37 -10.08 0.66 14.04
N LEU A 38 -9.18 1.04 14.94
CA LEU A 38 -9.50 1.34 16.34
C LEU A 38 -9.84 2.83 16.58
N ALA A 39 -9.78 3.67 15.56
CA ALA A 39 -10.04 5.10 15.72
C ALA A 39 -11.55 5.37 15.83
N ASP A 40 -11.92 5.93 16.96
CA ASP A 40 -13.29 6.23 17.42
C ASP A 40 -13.72 7.67 17.16
N THR A 41 -12.79 8.54 16.73
CA THR A 41 -13.05 9.95 16.46
C THR A 41 -12.58 10.35 15.07
N HIS A 42 -13.37 11.19 14.40
CA HIS A 42 -13.05 11.71 13.07
C HIS A 42 -11.69 12.45 13.05
N ALA A 43 -11.38 13.23 14.09
CA ALA A 43 -10.11 13.95 14.18
C ALA A 43 -8.90 13.01 14.28
N LYS A 44 -9.03 11.89 15.00
CA LYS A 44 -7.97 10.86 15.07
C LYS A 44 -7.82 10.15 13.74
N GLN A 45 -8.92 9.78 13.09
CA GLN A 45 -8.92 9.17 11.75
C GLN A 45 -8.21 10.07 10.73
N GLU A 46 -8.52 11.37 10.68
CA GLU A 46 -7.86 12.33 9.77
C GLU A 46 -6.33 12.33 9.95
N ARG A 47 -5.87 12.44 11.20
CA ARG A 47 -4.43 12.45 11.52
C ARG A 47 -3.75 11.14 11.12
N LEU A 48 -4.43 10.01 11.30
CA LEU A 48 -3.92 8.70 10.91
C LEU A 48 -3.85 8.55 9.38
N TRP A 49 -4.86 9.01 8.64
CA TRP A 49 -4.85 9.02 7.18
C TRP A 49 -3.73 9.90 6.61
N GLN A 50 -3.48 11.07 7.20
CA GLN A 50 -2.34 11.92 6.81
C GLN A 50 -0.99 11.23 7.06
N ARG A 51 -0.86 10.47 8.15
CA ARG A 51 0.35 9.67 8.43
C ARG A 51 0.48 8.51 7.45
N ALA A 52 -0.62 7.82 7.13
CA ALA A 52 -0.66 6.73 6.18
C ALA A 52 -0.24 7.20 4.77
N GLN A 53 -0.74 8.36 4.33
CA GLN A 53 -0.31 8.98 3.09
C GLN A 53 1.21 9.20 3.05
N LYS A 54 1.76 9.88 4.06
CA LYS A 54 3.21 10.14 4.15
C LYS A 54 4.04 8.84 4.20
N ALA A 55 3.53 7.80 4.84
CA ALA A 55 4.18 6.50 4.87
C ALA A 55 4.19 5.84 3.48
N MET A 56 3.07 5.88 2.74
CA MET A 56 3.00 5.39 1.36
C MET A 56 3.93 6.17 0.42
N GLU A 57 4.01 7.50 0.57
CA GLU A 57 4.94 8.34 -0.20
C GLU A 57 6.40 7.98 0.08
N LYS A 58 6.77 7.72 1.34
CA LYS A 58 8.12 7.27 1.73
C LYS A 58 8.46 5.87 1.22
N LEU A 59 7.45 4.99 1.17
CA LEU A 59 7.52 3.69 0.50
C LEU A 59 7.55 3.83 -1.04
N LYS A 60 7.49 5.06 -1.56
CA LYS A 60 7.50 5.41 -2.98
C LYS A 60 6.30 4.86 -3.76
N ILE A 61 5.23 4.43 -3.08
CA ILE A 61 4.05 3.82 -3.69
C ILE A 61 3.56 4.71 -4.85
N PRO A 62 3.19 4.16 -6.01
CA PRO A 62 2.75 4.96 -7.14
C PRO A 62 1.66 5.96 -6.75
N PRO A 63 1.77 7.25 -7.12
CA PRO A 63 0.82 8.29 -6.71
C PRO A 63 -0.65 7.95 -7.01
N ALA A 64 -0.92 7.33 -8.17
CA ALA A 64 -2.27 6.90 -8.54
C ALA A 64 -2.90 5.92 -7.53
N ILE A 65 -2.09 5.07 -6.88
CA ILE A 65 -2.56 4.14 -5.85
C ILE A 65 -2.80 4.89 -4.55
N ILE A 66 -1.89 5.81 -4.18
CA ILE A 66 -2.05 6.68 -3.01
C ILE A 66 -3.34 7.49 -3.13
N ASP A 67 -3.55 8.14 -4.27
CA ASP A 67 -4.74 8.95 -4.54
C ASP A 67 -6.02 8.12 -4.44
N HIS A 68 -6.04 6.93 -5.05
CA HIS A 68 -7.18 6.04 -4.96
C HIS A 68 -7.52 5.65 -3.50
N ILE A 69 -6.50 5.30 -2.71
CA ILE A 69 -6.66 4.97 -1.29
C ILE A 69 -7.15 6.20 -0.51
N MET A 70 -6.56 7.37 -0.73
CA MET A 70 -6.87 8.61 -0.02
C MET A 70 -8.21 9.24 -0.41
N GLN A 71 -8.72 8.95 -1.61
CA GLN A 71 -10.07 9.31 -2.03
C GLN A 71 -11.12 8.43 -1.36
N LYS A 72 -10.84 7.12 -1.24
CA LYS A 72 -11.78 6.16 -0.64
C LYS A 72 -11.76 6.22 0.89
N ARG A 73 -10.59 6.47 1.48
CA ARG A 73 -10.33 6.42 2.93
C ARG A 73 -10.99 5.21 3.62
N ASN A 74 -10.99 4.08 2.92
CA ASN A 74 -11.48 2.82 3.44
C ASN A 74 -10.29 2.02 3.95
N VAL A 75 -10.32 1.70 5.25
CA VAL A 75 -9.24 0.98 5.94
C VAL A 75 -9.04 -0.42 5.36
N GLU A 76 -10.10 -1.09 4.91
CA GLU A 76 -10.03 -2.41 4.27
C GLU A 76 -9.26 -2.37 2.95
N ILE A 77 -9.43 -1.29 2.17
CA ILE A 77 -8.69 -1.11 0.91
C ILE A 77 -7.19 -0.97 1.21
N LEU A 78 -6.82 -0.13 2.20
CA LEU A 78 -5.43 0.03 2.59
C LEU A 78 -4.85 -1.28 3.15
N ALA A 79 -5.61 -1.99 3.99
CA ALA A 79 -5.20 -3.27 4.57
C ALA A 79 -4.94 -4.34 3.48
N LYS A 80 -5.82 -4.42 2.48
CA LYS A 80 -5.67 -5.35 1.35
C LYS A 80 -4.41 -5.04 0.55
N ASN A 81 -4.19 -3.77 0.21
CA ASN A 81 -2.98 -3.33 -0.51
C ASN A 81 -1.71 -3.67 0.30
N LEU A 82 -1.71 -3.40 1.60
CA LEU A 82 -0.60 -3.73 2.49
C LEU A 82 -0.32 -5.24 2.50
N ASN A 83 -1.36 -6.07 2.60
CA ASN A 83 -1.20 -7.53 2.56
C ASN A 83 -0.62 -8.01 1.22
N ASP A 84 -1.05 -7.42 0.10
CA ASP A 84 -0.53 -7.75 -1.22
C ASP A 84 0.97 -7.38 -1.31
N TRP A 85 1.37 -6.20 -0.82
CA TRP A 85 2.78 -5.77 -0.78
C TRP A 85 3.64 -6.67 0.11
N LEU A 86 3.12 -7.07 1.28
CA LEU A 86 3.80 -7.99 2.19
C LEU A 86 3.91 -9.40 1.61
N THR A 87 2.86 -9.89 0.95
CA THR A 87 2.81 -11.23 0.36
C THR A 87 3.76 -11.32 -0.82
N ASN A 88 3.88 -10.26 -1.63
CA ASN A 88 4.83 -10.25 -2.73
C ASN A 88 6.27 -10.39 -2.21
N LYS A 89 6.58 -9.70 -1.10
CA LYS A 89 7.86 -9.84 -0.40
C LYS A 89 8.13 -11.27 0.12
N LYS A 90 7.09 -11.98 0.58
CA LYS A 90 7.20 -13.34 1.17
C LYS A 90 7.40 -14.44 0.14
N LYS A 91 7.10 -14.23 -1.14
CA LYS A 91 7.28 -15.24 -2.21
C LYS A 91 8.74 -15.42 -2.66
N LYS A 92 9.69 -15.06 -1.80
CA LYS A 92 11.13 -15.10 -2.04
C LYS A 92 11.79 -16.20 -1.23
#